data_AF-A0A258LU20-F1
#
_entry.id   AF-A0A258LU20-F1
#
_cell.length_a   1.000
_cell.length_b   1.000
_cell.length_c   1.000
_cell.angle_alpha   90.00
_cell.angle_beta   90.00
_cell.angle_gamma   90.00
#
_symmetry.space_group_name_H-M   'P 1'
#
loop_
_entity.id
_entity.type
_entity.pdbx_description
1 polymer ?
#
loop_
_entity_poly.entity_id
_entity_poly.type
_entity_poly.pdbx_seq_one_letter_code
_entity_poly.pdbx_strand_id
1 'polypeptide(L)'
;REIAQGVGGYARPMPEAWMKRQAALVAERAQQADIVITTALIPGRKPPVLLHSDTVANMKPGSIVIDLAAGRGDNGSGNCPLTEADKIVEKNGVKIIGYTNLASMVAADASALYARNLLDFMKLIVDAEAKLVIPSDDDIVTACLMCRDGQAIRKN
;
A
#
# COMPACT_ATOMS: atom_id res chain seq x y z
N ARG A 1 -11.96 19.37 -6.23
CA ARG A 1 -12.19 18.20 -5.32
C ARG A 1 -12.56 16.94 -6.10
N GLU A 2 -13.30 17.02 -7.21
CA GLU A 2 -13.73 15.84 -8.00
C GLU A 2 -12.64 15.19 -8.88
N ILE A 3 -11.54 15.89 -9.15
CA ILE A 3 -10.52 15.45 -10.12
C ILE A 3 -9.76 14.19 -9.65
N ALA A 4 -9.71 13.93 -8.34
CA ALA A 4 -8.90 12.87 -7.74
C ALA A 4 -9.59 11.53 -7.52
N GLN A 5 -10.92 11.45 -7.73
CA GLN A 5 -11.66 10.23 -7.47
C GLN A 5 -11.62 9.27 -8.67
N GLY A 6 -11.02 8.12 -8.45
CA GLY A 6 -10.99 6.97 -9.37
C GLY A 6 -12.19 6.06 -9.22
N VAL A 7 -12.17 4.97 -10.00
CA VAL A 7 -13.21 3.94 -9.91
C VAL A 7 -12.99 3.14 -8.63
N GLY A 8 -14.06 2.84 -7.88
CA GLY A 8 -13.99 2.06 -6.65
C GLY A 8 -13.32 2.77 -5.47
N GLY A 9 -13.22 4.09 -5.48
CA GLY A 9 -12.63 4.88 -4.38
C GLY A 9 -11.10 5.03 -4.42
N TYR A 10 -10.42 4.43 -5.41
CA TYR A 10 -8.98 4.62 -5.61
C TYR A 10 -8.65 5.98 -6.21
N ALA A 11 -7.43 6.49 -6.04
CA ALA A 11 -7.02 7.78 -6.59
C ALA A 11 -6.74 7.71 -8.12
N ARG A 12 -7.07 8.78 -8.86
CA ARG A 12 -6.58 8.98 -10.25
C ARG A 12 -5.27 9.77 -10.27
N PRO A 13 -4.40 9.57 -11.28
CA PRO A 13 -3.24 10.43 -11.48
C PRO A 13 -3.65 11.89 -11.69
N MET A 14 -2.97 12.82 -11.02
CA MET A 14 -3.21 14.25 -11.18
C MET A 14 -2.45 14.81 -12.39
N PRO A 15 -2.89 15.95 -12.97
CA PRO A 15 -2.15 16.64 -14.02
C PRO A 15 -0.69 16.91 -13.62
N GLU A 16 0.23 16.82 -14.58
CA GLU A 16 1.67 16.93 -14.32
C GLU A 16 2.06 18.24 -13.62
N ALA A 17 1.48 19.36 -14.04
CA ALA A 17 1.71 20.66 -13.42
C ALA A 17 1.31 20.69 -11.94
N TRP A 18 0.26 19.95 -11.57
CA TRP A 18 -0.18 19.80 -10.18
C TRP A 18 0.77 18.89 -9.40
N MET A 19 1.17 17.75 -9.98
CA MET A 19 2.13 16.83 -9.37
C MET A 19 3.47 17.52 -9.09
N LYS A 20 3.95 18.35 -10.02
CA LYS A 20 5.20 19.12 -9.85
C LYS A 20 5.11 20.12 -8.70
N ARG A 21 3.99 20.85 -8.59
CA ARG A 21 3.74 21.78 -7.47
C ARG A 21 3.63 21.03 -6.14
N GLN A 22 2.92 19.92 -6.12
CA GLN A 22 2.80 19.09 -4.93
C GLN A 22 4.16 18.54 -4.50
N ALA A 23 4.97 18.03 -5.44
CA ALA A 23 6.30 17.50 -5.14
C ALA A 23 7.21 18.56 -4.50
N ALA A 24 7.18 19.79 -4.99
CA ALA A 24 7.93 20.90 -4.38
C ALA A 24 7.49 21.19 -2.94
N LEU A 25 6.17 21.25 -2.70
CA LEU A 25 5.63 21.48 -1.36
C LEU A 25 5.94 20.31 -0.41
N VAL A 26 5.82 19.07 -0.89
CA VAL A 26 6.19 17.87 -0.10
C VAL A 26 7.67 17.91 0.24
N ALA A 27 8.53 18.30 -0.69
CA ALA A 27 9.97 18.39 -0.44
C ALA A 27 10.30 19.44 0.63
N GLU A 28 9.72 20.63 0.55
CA GLU A 28 9.90 21.70 1.55
C GLU A 28 9.49 21.22 2.95
N ARG A 29 8.34 20.54 3.06
CA ARG A 29 7.86 20.02 4.35
C ARG A 29 8.69 18.85 4.87
N ALA A 30 9.10 17.94 3.99
CA ALA A 30 9.92 16.79 4.37
C ALA A 30 11.29 17.22 4.90
N GLN A 31 11.91 18.26 4.33
CA GLN A 31 13.18 18.80 4.82
C GLN A 31 13.09 19.35 6.26
N GLN A 32 11.92 19.88 6.64
CA GLN A 32 11.65 20.41 7.98
C GLN A 32 11.24 19.31 8.97
N ALA A 33 10.77 18.15 8.49
CA ALA A 33 10.24 17.08 9.30
C ALA A 33 11.34 16.18 9.89
N ASP A 34 11.12 15.73 11.13
CA ASP A 34 11.99 14.75 11.78
C ASP A 34 11.59 13.32 11.38
N ILE A 35 10.30 13.08 11.09
CA ILE A 35 9.78 11.79 10.62
C ILE A 35 8.86 11.99 9.42
N VAL A 36 9.06 11.20 8.36
CA VAL A 36 8.21 11.16 7.16
C VAL A 36 7.68 9.73 6.97
N ILE A 37 6.38 9.58 6.75
CA ILE A 37 5.74 8.28 6.47
C ILE A 37 5.10 8.34 5.08
N THR A 38 5.56 7.52 4.15
CA THR A 38 5.00 7.45 2.79
C THR A 38 4.12 6.22 2.62
N THR A 39 2.91 6.39 2.09
CA THR A 39 1.86 5.34 2.08
C THR A 39 1.17 5.17 0.73
N ALA A 40 1.64 5.86 -0.32
CA ALA A 40 0.94 5.87 -1.60
C ALA A 40 1.19 4.57 -2.37
N LEU A 41 0.16 3.73 -2.43
CA LEU A 41 0.16 2.50 -3.20
C LEU A 41 -1.17 2.35 -3.93
N ILE A 42 -1.09 2.16 -5.26
CA ILE A 42 -2.26 1.83 -6.09
C ILE A 42 -2.09 0.37 -6.52
N PRO A 43 -3.08 -0.51 -6.24
CA PRO A 43 -3.02 -1.90 -6.67
C PRO A 43 -2.72 -2.04 -8.17
N GLY A 44 -1.81 -2.96 -8.51
CA GLY A 44 -1.41 -3.23 -9.91
C GLY A 44 -0.54 -2.15 -10.55
N ARG A 45 -0.11 -1.11 -9.81
CA ARG A 45 0.76 -0.06 -10.33
C ARG A 45 2.01 0.10 -9.45
N LYS A 46 3.08 0.56 -10.09
CA LYS A 46 4.27 1.03 -9.39
C LYS A 46 3.90 2.19 -8.45
N PRO A 47 4.39 2.22 -7.19
CA PRO A 47 4.20 3.36 -6.32
C PRO A 47 4.84 4.62 -6.93
N PRO A 48 4.20 5.79 -6.81
CA PRO A 48 4.80 7.04 -7.26
C PRO A 48 6.00 7.39 -6.38
N VAL A 49 7.01 8.04 -6.96
CA VAL A 49 8.07 8.68 -6.19
C VAL A 49 7.50 9.92 -5.53
N LEU A 50 7.40 9.91 -4.20
CA LEU A 50 6.93 11.04 -3.40
C LEU A 50 8.08 11.74 -2.66
N LEU A 51 9.11 10.97 -2.30
CA LEU A 51 10.27 11.46 -1.58
C LEU A 51 11.51 11.21 -2.43
N HIS A 52 11.93 12.24 -3.18
CA HIS A 52 13.11 12.16 -4.03
C HIS A 52 14.39 12.03 -3.19
N SER A 53 15.42 11.40 -3.74
CA SER A 53 16.72 11.24 -3.09
C SER A 53 17.33 12.58 -2.66
N ASP A 54 17.18 13.62 -3.47
CA ASP A 54 17.63 14.98 -3.14
C ASP A 54 16.86 15.58 -1.96
N THR A 55 15.56 15.27 -1.84
CA THR A 55 14.78 15.68 -0.67
C THR A 55 15.34 15.02 0.59
N VAL A 56 15.59 13.70 0.55
CA VAL A 56 16.17 12.96 1.68
C VAL A 56 17.55 13.53 2.06
N ALA A 57 18.39 13.85 1.08
CA ALA A 57 19.71 14.41 1.34
C ALA A 57 19.68 15.78 2.04
N ASN A 58 18.57 16.52 1.91
CA ASN A 58 18.35 17.81 2.54
C ASN A 58 17.48 17.75 3.80
N MET A 59 17.10 16.54 4.26
CA MET A 59 16.45 16.39 5.57
C MET A 59 17.48 16.58 6.69
N LYS A 60 16.99 16.88 7.89
CA LYS A 60 17.85 16.98 9.07
C LYS A 60 18.57 15.64 9.32
N PRO A 61 19.87 15.64 9.66
CA PRO A 61 20.53 14.45 10.13
C PRO A 61 19.83 13.88 11.38
N GLY A 62 19.66 12.56 11.42
CA GLY A 62 18.89 11.86 12.45
C GLY A 62 17.41 11.65 12.11
N SER A 63 16.90 12.26 11.03
CA SER A 63 15.51 12.04 10.61
C SER A 63 15.23 10.59 10.20
N ILE A 64 13.94 10.22 10.21
CA ILE A 64 13.46 8.88 9.86
C ILE A 64 12.45 8.95 8.71
N VAL A 65 12.60 8.07 7.73
CA VAL A 65 11.63 7.81 6.67
C VAL A 65 11.08 6.40 6.85
N ILE A 66 9.75 6.26 6.88
CA ILE A 66 9.06 4.97 6.91
C ILE A 66 8.29 4.80 5.59
N ASP A 67 8.71 3.86 4.76
CA ASP A 67 8.12 3.65 3.44
C ASP A 67 7.21 2.43 3.42
N LEU A 68 5.90 2.65 3.55
CA LEU A 68 4.89 1.58 3.57
C LEU A 68 4.69 0.94 2.20
N ALA A 69 5.24 1.51 1.13
CA ALA A 69 5.22 0.95 -0.21
C ALA A 69 6.51 0.18 -0.56
N ALA A 70 7.40 -0.07 0.41
CA ALA A 70 8.64 -0.82 0.20
C ALA A 70 8.40 -2.18 -0.47
N GLY A 71 9.32 -2.57 -1.36
CA GLY A 71 9.21 -3.81 -2.14
C GLY A 71 8.23 -3.75 -3.31
N ARG A 72 7.47 -2.65 -3.49
CA ARG A 72 6.49 -2.51 -4.59
C ARG A 72 6.99 -1.65 -5.75
N GLY A 73 8.11 -0.95 -5.58
CA GLY A 73 8.79 -0.14 -6.59
C GLY A 73 9.84 -0.90 -7.39
N ASP A 74 10.58 -0.17 -8.23
CA ASP A 74 11.64 -0.77 -9.05
C ASP A 74 12.78 -1.24 -8.15
N ASN A 75 13.37 -2.39 -8.46
CA ASN A 75 14.46 -2.99 -7.68
C ASN A 75 14.13 -3.16 -6.18
N GLY A 76 12.85 -3.27 -5.83
CA GLY A 76 12.38 -3.42 -4.44
C GLY A 76 12.24 -2.11 -3.66
N SER A 77 12.28 -0.94 -4.31
CA SER A 77 12.05 0.35 -3.65
C SER A 77 10.57 0.57 -3.25
N GLY A 78 10.23 1.75 -2.73
CA GLY A 78 8.84 2.16 -2.48
C GLY A 78 8.56 3.56 -3.02
N ASN A 79 7.90 4.39 -2.22
CA ASN A 79 7.69 5.81 -2.56
C ASN A 79 8.98 6.65 -2.47
N CYS A 80 10.00 6.14 -1.78
CA CYS A 80 11.35 6.68 -1.76
C CYS A 80 12.28 5.77 -2.61
N PRO A 81 13.01 6.32 -3.61
CA PRO A 81 13.93 5.54 -4.43
C PRO A 81 15.11 4.94 -3.66
N LEU A 82 15.41 5.50 -2.48
CA LEU A 82 16.49 5.03 -1.60
C LEU A 82 16.07 3.88 -0.68
N THR A 83 14.77 3.52 -0.67
CA THR A 83 14.25 2.39 0.11
C THR A 83 14.81 1.08 -0.41
N GLU A 84 15.26 0.22 0.50
CA GLU A 84 15.61 -1.17 0.22
C GLU A 84 14.63 -2.08 0.98
N ALA A 85 13.98 -3.01 0.28
CA ALA A 85 13.03 -3.94 0.87
C ALA A 85 13.64 -4.73 2.04
N ASP A 86 12.88 -4.81 3.13
CA ASP A 86 13.19 -5.53 4.37
C ASP A 86 14.49 -5.09 5.08
N LYS A 87 14.90 -3.85 4.83
CA LYS A 87 16.08 -3.26 5.48
C LYS A 87 15.76 -1.91 6.14
N ILE A 88 16.62 -1.57 7.09
CA ILE A 88 16.81 -0.19 7.54
C ILE A 88 18.14 0.27 6.95
N VAL A 89 18.11 1.27 6.08
CA VAL A 89 19.31 1.84 5.46
C VAL A 89 19.52 3.26 5.94
N GLU A 90 20.76 3.70 6.03
CA GLU A 90 21.09 5.09 6.35
C GLU A 90 21.70 5.77 5.14
N LYS A 91 21.18 6.94 4.76
CA LYS A 91 21.64 7.75 3.63
C LYS A 91 21.65 9.21 4.06
N ASN A 92 22.79 9.89 3.93
CA ASN A 92 22.95 11.30 4.33
C ASN A 92 22.50 11.60 5.78
N GLY A 93 22.75 10.67 6.70
CA GLY A 93 22.33 10.78 8.10
C GLY A 93 20.83 10.55 8.36
N VAL A 94 20.05 10.15 7.34
CA VAL A 94 18.62 9.82 7.47
C VAL A 94 18.45 8.30 7.45
N LYS A 95 17.69 7.77 8.40
CA LYS A 95 17.32 6.34 8.42
C LYS A 95 16.06 6.09 7.61
N ILE A 96 16.09 5.13 6.72
CA ILE A 96 14.99 4.77 5.81
C ILE A 96 14.59 3.33 6.11
N ILE A 97 13.35 3.15 6.54
CA ILE A 97 12.77 1.87 6.98
C ILE A 97 11.90 1.33 5.85
N GLY A 98 12.28 0.16 5.31
CA GLY A 98 11.65 -0.47 4.15
C GLY A 98 11.05 -1.85 4.42
N TYR A 99 10.49 -2.10 5.60
CA TYR A 99 9.87 -3.40 5.89
C TYR A 99 8.63 -3.66 5.02
N THR A 100 8.58 -4.84 4.39
CA THR A 100 7.49 -5.19 3.46
C THR A 100 6.29 -5.87 4.13
N ASN A 101 6.48 -6.39 5.35
CA ASN A 101 5.43 -7.04 6.14
C ASN A 101 5.27 -6.38 7.53
N LEU A 102 4.82 -5.12 7.56
CA LEU A 102 4.57 -4.40 8.80
C LEU A 102 3.46 -5.05 9.65
N ALA A 103 2.48 -5.71 9.03
CA ALA A 103 1.42 -6.41 9.74
C ALA A 103 1.95 -7.54 10.63
N SER A 104 3.01 -8.24 10.22
CA SER A 104 3.63 -9.28 11.07
C SER A 104 4.36 -8.71 12.29
N MET A 105 4.66 -7.40 12.34
CA MET A 105 5.24 -6.76 13.52
C MET A 105 4.20 -6.49 14.62
N VAL A 106 2.91 -6.60 14.29
CA VAL A 106 1.77 -6.53 15.21
C VAL A 106 0.90 -7.79 15.06
N ALA A 107 1.56 -8.95 15.04
CA ALA A 107 0.97 -10.23 14.62
C ALA A 107 -0.29 -10.63 15.40
N ALA A 108 -0.37 -10.35 16.70
CA ALA A 108 -1.55 -10.68 17.52
C ALA A 108 -2.80 -9.95 17.01
N ASP A 109 -2.72 -8.62 16.86
CA ASP A 109 -3.83 -7.80 16.39
C ASP A 109 -4.14 -8.08 14.91
N ALA A 110 -3.11 -8.19 14.07
CA ALA A 110 -3.29 -8.51 12.65
C ALA A 110 -4.00 -9.86 12.47
N SER A 111 -3.64 -10.88 13.26
CA SER A 111 -4.27 -12.20 13.22
C SER A 111 -5.72 -12.15 13.69
N ALA A 112 -6.00 -11.45 14.78
CA ALA A 112 -7.36 -11.32 15.30
C ALA A 112 -8.30 -10.62 14.31
N LEU A 113 -7.86 -9.50 13.71
CA LEU A 113 -8.62 -8.76 12.72
C LEU A 113 -8.80 -9.55 11.43
N TYR A 114 -7.76 -10.22 10.95
CA TYR A 114 -7.86 -11.04 9.74
C TYR A 114 -8.76 -12.27 9.93
N ALA A 115 -8.67 -12.95 11.08
CA ALA A 115 -9.57 -14.06 11.42
C ALA A 115 -11.03 -13.61 11.46
N ARG A 116 -11.31 -12.39 11.93
CA ARG A 116 -12.66 -11.83 11.90
C ARG A 116 -13.16 -11.59 10.47
N ASN A 117 -12.31 -11.06 9.60
CA ASN A 117 -12.65 -10.89 8.17
C ASN A 117 -12.98 -12.23 7.51
N LEU A 118 -12.18 -13.28 7.79
CA LEU A 118 -12.44 -14.63 7.30
C LEU A 118 -13.77 -15.17 7.84
N LEU A 119 -14.01 -15.05 9.15
CA LEU A 119 -15.26 -15.50 9.77
C LEU A 119 -16.48 -14.81 9.17
N ASP A 120 -16.41 -13.50 8.96
CA ASP A 120 -17.53 -12.74 8.38
C ASP A 120 -17.74 -13.10 6.89
N PHE A 121 -16.67 -13.36 6.13
CA PHE A 121 -16.79 -13.87 4.76
C PHE A 121 -17.33 -15.31 4.70
N MET A 122 -16.94 -16.19 5.64
CA MET A 122 -17.46 -17.56 5.72
C MET A 122 -18.98 -17.61 5.89
N LYS A 123 -19.58 -16.63 6.59
CA LYS A 123 -21.04 -16.54 6.73
C LYS A 123 -21.76 -16.33 5.39
N LEU A 124 -21.07 -15.85 4.36
CA LEU A 124 -21.63 -15.69 3.02
C LEU A 124 -21.57 -16.97 2.19
N ILE A 125 -20.68 -17.92 2.56
CA ILE A 125 -20.41 -19.12 1.77
C ILE A 125 -20.62 -20.45 2.50
N VAL A 126 -21.09 -20.40 3.75
CA VAL A 126 -21.40 -21.58 4.57
C VAL A 126 -22.82 -21.44 5.11
N ASP A 127 -23.64 -22.46 4.87
CA ASP A 127 -25.03 -22.49 5.33
C ASP A 127 -25.15 -22.92 6.82
N ALA A 128 -26.39 -22.93 7.33
CA ALA A 128 -26.67 -23.28 8.71
C ALA A 128 -26.33 -24.75 9.03
N GLU A 129 -26.30 -25.62 8.02
CA GLU A 129 -25.92 -27.02 8.10
C GLU A 129 -24.40 -27.25 7.93
N ALA A 130 -23.60 -26.18 7.96
CA ALA A 130 -22.14 -26.18 7.79
C ALA A 130 -21.66 -26.74 6.45
N LYS A 131 -22.47 -26.61 5.38
CA LYS A 131 -22.08 -26.97 4.02
C LYS A 131 -21.57 -25.75 3.27
N LEU A 132 -20.55 -25.98 2.44
CA LEU A 132 -20.04 -24.97 1.52
C LEU A 132 -21.08 -24.71 0.41
N VAL A 133 -21.57 -23.48 0.35
CA VAL A 133 -22.50 -22.99 -0.66
C VAL A 133 -21.91 -21.70 -1.23
N ILE A 134 -21.57 -21.66 -2.51
CA ILE A 134 -20.96 -20.47 -3.12
C ILE A 134 -22.01 -19.77 -3.99
N PRO A 135 -22.78 -18.80 -3.43
CA PRO A 135 -23.84 -18.11 -4.14
C PRO A 135 -23.29 -17.35 -5.36
N SER A 136 -24.04 -17.34 -6.46
CA SER A 136 -23.69 -16.63 -7.69
C SER A 136 -24.35 -15.24 -7.79
N ASP A 137 -25.22 -14.92 -6.84
CA ASP A 137 -26.02 -13.69 -6.75
C ASP A 137 -25.55 -12.76 -5.62
N ASP A 138 -24.55 -13.17 -4.82
CA ASP A 138 -23.88 -12.30 -3.86
C ASP A 138 -22.70 -11.56 -4.53
N ASP A 139 -22.74 -10.23 -4.50
CA ASP A 139 -21.74 -9.37 -5.14
C ASP A 139 -20.34 -9.56 -4.56
N ILE A 140 -20.22 -9.79 -3.24
CA ILE A 140 -18.93 -9.95 -2.55
C ILE A 140 -18.32 -11.30 -2.93
N VAL A 141 -19.11 -12.37 -2.85
CA VAL A 141 -18.68 -13.71 -3.23
C VAL A 141 -18.28 -13.74 -4.71
N THR A 142 -19.10 -13.15 -5.58
CA THR A 142 -18.82 -13.05 -7.01
C THR A 142 -17.57 -12.21 -7.29
N ALA A 143 -17.34 -11.14 -6.52
CA ALA A 143 -16.14 -10.30 -6.60
C ALA A 143 -14.85 -11.06 -6.23
N CYS A 144 -14.93 -11.94 -5.23
CA CYS A 144 -13.79 -12.68 -4.71
C CYS A 144 -13.51 -14.01 -5.44
N LEU A 145 -14.49 -14.57 -6.16
CA LEU A 145 -14.36 -15.88 -6.82
C LEU A 145 -13.42 -15.83 -8.04
N MET A 146 -12.22 -16.39 -7.88
CA MET A 146 -11.20 -16.44 -8.95
C MET A 146 -11.31 -17.70 -9.83
N CYS A 147 -11.66 -18.84 -9.25
CA CYS A 147 -11.68 -20.15 -9.92
C CYS A 147 -12.84 -21.01 -9.40
N ARG A 148 -13.43 -21.82 -10.28
CA ARG A 148 -14.43 -22.84 -9.95
C ARG A 148 -14.22 -24.06 -10.85
N ASP A 149 -14.27 -25.25 -10.28
CA ASP A 149 -14.13 -26.53 -11.00
C ASP A 149 -12.89 -26.61 -11.91
N GLY A 150 -11.77 -26.08 -11.40
CA GLY A 150 -10.50 -26.06 -12.12
C GLY A 150 -10.40 -25.01 -13.24
N GLN A 151 -11.43 -24.16 -13.41
CA GLN A 151 -11.46 -23.12 -14.43
C GLN A 151 -11.38 -21.73 -13.80
N ALA A 152 -10.50 -20.88 -14.34
CA ALA A 152 -10.43 -19.47 -13.95
C ALA A 152 -11.70 -18.75 -14.43
N ILE A 153 -12.42 -18.12 -13.51
CA ILE A 153 -13.60 -17.30 -13.80
C ILE A 153 -13.19 -15.83 -14.06
N ARG A 154 -12.15 -15.35 -13.38
CA ARG A 154 -11.63 -13.99 -13.52
C ARG A 154 -10.20 -13.98 -14.04
N LYS A 155 -9.88 -12.99 -14.88
CA LYS A 155 -8.53 -12.62 -15.28
C LYS A 155 -8.26 -11.24 -14.70
N ASN A 156 -7.25 -11.13 -13.84
CA ASN A 156 -6.79 -9.88 -13.25
C ASN A 156 -5.84 -9.14 -14.18
#